data_AF-A0A6U2PDJ5-F1
#
_entry.id   AF-A0A6U2PDJ5-F1
#
_cell.length_a   1.000
_cell.length_b   1.000
_cell.length_c   1.000
_cell.angle_alpha   90.00
_cell.angle_beta   90.00
_cell.angle_gamma   90.00
#
_symmetry.space_group_name_H-M   'P 1'
#
loop_
_entity.id
_entity.type
_entity.pdbx_description
1 polymer ?
#
loop_
_entity_poly.entity_id
_entity_poly.type
_entity_poly.pdbx_seq_one_letter_code
_entity_poly.pdbx_strand_id
1 'polypeptide(L)'
;MTRISFEEFHAARKRERAQLQALELNEKENQKRETSKKATDEKLETLPKSVTLGSYYSSRLKAAGEFVELFEVQSVIVLLIFLDLVATTSSMLIEITFKDVHENAASRAYIVSSVTTISKILNSASAFALAIFVVELLALCLTFGLRNFLSHPGYFIDLTVISLCILDEGAFSTAPISKFYHVLGFLRLWRLARLVRTALESAWNAHQETRASLDAKNEEAYRLSIELTRTKKSVELEIEARKRVEKMLQGYKDEVETLNEALEIAAYDVMLATAAADQGFENEVDTTTKEIETNLDGDVFYSGEEEISEPLAMNAKGRGAIVILKDGTITRED
;
A
#
# COMPACT_ATOMS: atom_id res chain seq x y z
N MET A 1 -14.96 30.20 30.08
CA MET A 1 -16.02 29.19 29.86
C MET A 1 -17.18 29.84 29.14
N THR A 2 -17.17 29.83 27.82
CA THR A 2 -18.27 30.30 26.98
C THR A 2 -19.38 29.26 27.04
N ARG A 3 -20.49 29.58 27.72
CA ARG A 3 -21.68 28.72 27.74
C ARG A 3 -22.28 28.72 26.33
N ILE A 4 -22.17 27.58 25.65
CA ILE A 4 -22.82 27.35 24.36
C ILE A 4 -24.31 27.58 24.55
N SER A 5 -24.90 28.43 23.72
CA SER A 5 -26.34 28.72 23.75
C SER A 5 -27.12 27.43 23.51
N PHE A 6 -28.25 27.26 24.20
CA PHE A 6 -29.13 26.11 24.05
C PHE A 6 -29.56 25.90 22.58
N GLU A 7 -29.73 26.98 21.82
CA GLU A 7 -30.04 26.94 20.40
C GLU A 7 -28.88 26.39 19.55
N GLU A 8 -27.65 26.73 19.92
CA GLU A 8 -26.44 26.30 19.23
C GLU A 8 -26.17 24.80 19.48
N PHE A 9 -26.48 24.31 20.69
CA PHE A 9 -26.44 22.87 21.00
C PHE A 9 -27.47 22.07 20.18
N HIS A 10 -28.69 22.59 20.02
CA HIS A 10 -29.71 21.94 19.19
C HIS A 10 -29.35 21.95 17.70
N ALA A 11 -28.77 23.05 17.21
CA ALA A 11 -28.29 23.15 15.84
C ALA A 11 -27.14 22.15 15.56
N ALA A 12 -26.19 22.02 16.49
CA ALA A 12 -25.10 21.05 16.39
C ALA A 12 -25.64 19.60 16.36
N ARG A 13 -26.56 19.26 17.27
CA ARG A 13 -27.17 17.92 17.33
C ARG A 13 -28.01 17.58 16.10
N LYS A 14 -28.64 18.58 15.47
CA LYS A 14 -29.38 18.40 14.20
C LYS A 14 -28.44 18.10 13.03
N ARG A 15 -27.27 18.76 12.98
CA ARG A 15 -26.25 18.51 11.95
C ARG A 15 -25.63 17.12 12.08
N GLU A 16 -25.34 16.70 13.30
CA GLU A 16 -24.80 15.36 13.60
C GLU A 16 -25.76 14.25 13.13
N ARG A 17 -27.07 14.38 13.41
CA ARG A 17 -28.08 13.43 12.92
C ARG A 17 -28.19 13.40 11.40
N ALA A 18 -28.08 14.55 10.74
CA ALA A 18 -28.10 14.63 9.28
C ALA A 18 -26.86 13.96 8.66
N GLN A 19 -25.69 14.08 9.29
CA GLN A 19 -24.47 13.40 8.83
C GLN A 19 -24.56 11.88 9.00
N LEU A 20 -25.09 11.39 10.13
CA LEU A 20 -25.29 9.96 10.34
C LEU A 20 -26.28 9.36 9.33
N GLN A 21 -27.38 10.05 9.02
CA GLN A 21 -28.32 9.61 7.99
C GLN A 21 -27.70 9.58 6.59
N ALA A 22 -26.85 10.54 6.26
CA ALA A 22 -26.14 10.56 4.97
C ALA A 22 -25.13 9.40 4.85
N LEU A 23 -24.44 9.05 5.95
CA LEU A 23 -23.53 7.90 6.00
C LEU A 23 -24.28 6.57 5.83
N GLU A 24 -25.40 6.39 6.54
CA GLU A 24 -26.22 5.17 6.42
C GLU A 24 -26.78 4.98 5.00
N LEU A 25 -27.15 6.06 4.32
CA LEU A 25 -27.61 5.99 2.93
C LEU A 25 -26.49 5.58 1.96
N ASN A 26 -25.28 6.08 2.19
CA ASN A 26 -24.12 5.77 1.35
C ASN A 26 -23.66 4.31 1.54
N GLU A 27 -23.70 3.79 2.77
CA GLU A 27 -23.45 2.36 3.03
C GLU A 27 -24.47 1.45 2.36
N LYS A 28 -25.76 1.82 2.38
CA LYS A 28 -26.82 1.06 1.69
C LYS A 28 -26.65 1.06 0.17
N GLU A 29 -26.23 2.18 -0.43
CA GLU A 29 -25.93 2.23 -1.87
C GLU A 29 -24.72 1.36 -2.24
N ASN A 30 -23.67 1.37 -1.42
CA ASN A 30 -22.48 0.53 -1.66
C ASN A 30 -22.81 -0.96 -1.54
N GLN A 31 -23.56 -1.38 -0.52
CA GLN A 31 -24.01 -2.78 -0.40
C GLN A 31 -24.89 -3.22 -1.59
N LYS A 32 -25.74 -2.31 -2.11
CA LYS A 32 -26.55 -2.59 -3.31
C LYS A 32 -25.69 -2.72 -4.58
N ARG A 33 -24.61 -1.94 -4.71
CA ARG A 33 -23.66 -2.06 -5.83
C ARG A 33 -22.86 -3.36 -5.77
N GLU A 34 -22.45 -3.79 -4.59
CA GLU A 34 -21.71 -5.04 -4.40
C GLU A 34 -22.56 -6.28 -4.67
N THR A 35 -23.83 -6.29 -4.22
CA THR A 35 -24.76 -7.39 -4.49
C THR A 35 -25.15 -7.47 -5.97
N SER A 36 -25.29 -6.33 -6.66
CA SER A 36 -25.54 -6.28 -8.12
C SER A 36 -24.33 -6.79 -8.93
N LYS A 37 -23.09 -6.47 -8.50
CA LYS A 37 -21.88 -7.01 -9.13
C LYS A 37 -21.77 -8.52 -8.95
N LYS A 38 -21.98 -9.04 -7.74
CA LYS A 38 -21.96 -10.49 -7.48
C LYS A 38 -23.00 -11.25 -8.30
N ALA A 39 -24.22 -10.73 -8.44
CA ALA A 39 -25.26 -11.34 -9.26
C ALA A 39 -24.95 -11.29 -10.78
N THR A 40 -24.12 -10.34 -11.23
CA THR A 40 -23.70 -10.25 -12.64
C THR A 40 -22.54 -11.19 -12.93
N ASP A 41 -21.61 -11.35 -11.99
CA ASP A 41 -20.47 -12.26 -12.12
C ASP A 41 -20.91 -13.75 -12.02
N GLU A 42 -21.85 -14.07 -11.14
CA GLU A 42 -22.40 -15.44 -11.00
C GLU A 42 -23.20 -15.88 -12.24
N LYS A 43 -23.80 -14.93 -12.96
CA LYS A 43 -24.53 -15.21 -14.21
C LYS A 43 -23.60 -15.35 -15.43
N LEU A 44 -22.33 -14.98 -15.32
CA LEU A 44 -21.33 -15.11 -16.38
C LEU A 44 -20.57 -16.46 -16.33
N GLU A 45 -20.63 -17.19 -15.22
CA GLU A 45 -19.95 -18.49 -15.04
C GLU A 45 -20.73 -19.72 -15.55
N THR A 46 -21.99 -19.56 -15.97
CA THR A 46 -22.83 -20.70 -16.43
C THR A 46 -22.94 -20.85 -17.95
N LEU A 47 -22.21 -20.03 -18.73
CA LEU A 47 -22.10 -20.24 -20.17
C LEU A 47 -21.01 -21.28 -20.46
N PRO A 48 -21.29 -22.32 -21.28
CA PRO A 48 -20.34 -23.38 -21.56
C PRO A 48 -19.06 -22.78 -22.13
N LYS A 49 -17.94 -23.00 -21.43
CA LYS A 49 -16.57 -22.73 -21.88
C LYS A 49 -16.33 -23.45 -23.21
N SER A 50 -16.69 -22.82 -24.32
CA SER A 50 -16.04 -23.10 -25.58
C SER A 50 -14.59 -22.69 -25.40
N VAL A 51 -13.71 -23.68 -25.53
CA VAL A 51 -12.27 -23.54 -25.47
C VAL A 51 -11.87 -22.57 -26.58
N THR A 52 -11.77 -21.29 -26.24
CA THR A 52 -11.51 -20.22 -27.19
C THR A 52 -10.00 -20.13 -27.39
N LEU A 53 -9.56 -20.47 -28.61
CA LEU A 53 -8.22 -20.19 -29.13
C LEU A 53 -7.75 -18.75 -28.77
N GLY A 54 -8.68 -17.80 -28.66
CA GLY A 54 -8.44 -16.42 -28.25
C GLY A 54 -7.79 -16.23 -26.87
N SER A 55 -8.07 -17.10 -25.89
CA SER A 55 -7.44 -17.00 -24.56
C SER A 55 -5.95 -17.33 -24.60
N TYR A 56 -5.54 -18.26 -25.47
CA TYR A 56 -4.13 -18.62 -25.63
C TYR A 56 -3.34 -17.51 -26.34
N TYR A 57 -3.92 -16.93 -27.40
CA TYR A 57 -3.33 -15.79 -28.10
C TYR A 57 -3.26 -14.54 -27.21
N SER A 58 -4.29 -14.24 -26.41
CA SER A 58 -4.25 -13.08 -25.51
C SER A 58 -3.16 -13.19 -24.44
N SER A 59 -2.93 -14.39 -23.88
CA SER A 59 -1.86 -14.58 -22.90
C SER A 59 -0.47 -14.46 -23.52
N ARG A 60 -0.27 -14.97 -24.73
CA ARG A 60 0.99 -14.83 -25.49
C ARG A 60 1.24 -13.38 -25.91
N LEU A 61 0.20 -12.66 -26.32
CA LEU A 61 0.29 -11.24 -26.66
C LEU A 61 0.61 -10.40 -25.42
N LYS A 62 0.04 -10.73 -24.26
CA LYS A 62 0.37 -10.06 -23.00
C LYS A 62 1.83 -10.29 -22.63
N ALA A 63 2.32 -11.52 -22.72
CA ALA A 63 3.73 -11.84 -22.47
C ALA A 63 4.68 -11.15 -23.46
N ALA A 64 4.29 -11.02 -24.73
CA ALA A 64 5.06 -10.27 -25.72
C ALA A 64 5.09 -8.76 -25.41
N GLY A 65 3.99 -8.20 -24.90
CA GLY A 65 3.94 -6.82 -24.42
C GLY A 65 4.84 -6.60 -23.21
N GLU A 66 4.76 -7.49 -22.22
CA GLU A 66 5.64 -7.47 -21.04
C GLU A 66 7.12 -7.57 -21.45
N PHE A 67 7.46 -8.38 -22.46
CA PHE A 67 8.82 -8.46 -22.99
C PHE A 67 9.28 -7.17 -23.67
N VAL A 68 8.43 -6.52 -24.46
CA VAL A 68 8.74 -5.23 -25.10
C VAL A 68 8.88 -4.11 -24.06
N GLU A 69 8.20 -4.23 -22.93
CA GLU A 69 8.31 -3.29 -21.80
C GLU A 69 9.56 -3.48 -20.94
N LEU A 70 10.35 -4.55 -21.15
CA LEU A 70 11.60 -4.75 -20.42
C LEU A 70 12.59 -3.62 -20.71
N PHE A 71 13.26 -3.16 -19.64
CA PHE A 71 14.24 -2.08 -19.71
C PHE A 71 15.40 -2.42 -20.67
N GLU A 72 15.79 -3.69 -20.73
CA GLU A 72 16.83 -4.19 -21.62
C GLU A 72 16.45 -3.99 -23.09
N VAL A 73 15.21 -4.33 -23.46
CA VAL A 73 14.71 -4.18 -24.84
C VAL A 73 14.62 -2.70 -25.21
N GLN A 74 14.11 -1.87 -24.30
CA GLN A 74 14.05 -0.43 -24.49
C GLN A 74 15.45 0.19 -24.64
N SER A 75 16.45 -0.27 -23.88
CA SER A 75 17.83 0.18 -23.99
C SER A 75 18.43 -0.15 -25.36
N VAL A 76 18.19 -1.36 -25.87
CA VAL A 76 18.62 -1.76 -27.22
C VAL A 76 17.95 -0.91 -28.30
N ILE A 77 16.66 -0.60 -28.15
CA ILE A 77 15.93 0.27 -29.09
C ILE A 77 16.51 1.69 -29.07
N VAL A 78 16.80 2.25 -27.90
CA VAL A 78 17.45 3.57 -27.79
C VAL A 78 18.83 3.58 -28.45
N LEU A 79 19.64 2.55 -28.22
CA LEU A 79 20.95 2.39 -28.87
C LEU A 79 20.80 2.33 -30.40
N LEU A 80 19.80 1.58 -30.89
CA LEU A 80 19.54 1.45 -32.32
C LEU A 80 19.10 2.77 -32.95
N ILE A 81 18.25 3.56 -32.27
CA ILE A 81 17.87 4.91 -32.70
C ILE A 81 19.10 5.82 -32.77
N PHE A 82 20.00 5.74 -31.79
CA PHE A 82 21.23 6.52 -31.79
C PHE A 82 22.15 6.14 -32.96
N LEU A 83 22.37 4.84 -33.18
CA LEU A 83 23.18 4.34 -34.29
C LEU A 83 22.59 4.73 -35.64
N ASP A 84 21.26 4.65 -35.79
CA ASP A 84 20.55 5.07 -36.99
C ASP A 84 20.65 6.58 -37.24
N LEU A 85 20.58 7.40 -36.18
CA LEU A 85 20.81 8.84 -36.28
C LEU A 85 22.24 9.15 -36.73
N VAL A 86 23.24 8.46 -36.18
CA VAL A 86 24.64 8.62 -36.61
C VAL A 86 24.79 8.19 -38.06
N ALA A 87 24.22 7.05 -38.46
CA ALA A 87 24.30 6.54 -39.83
C ALA A 87 23.70 7.50 -40.85
N THR A 88 22.50 8.02 -40.57
CA THR A 88 21.83 9.01 -41.45
C THR A 88 22.59 10.32 -41.51
N THR A 89 23.09 10.82 -40.37
CA THR A 89 23.91 12.04 -40.32
C THR A 89 25.23 11.87 -41.07
N SER A 90 25.91 10.73 -40.91
CA SER A 90 27.13 10.41 -41.65
C SER A 90 26.87 10.30 -43.14
N SER A 91 25.77 9.68 -43.57
CA SER A 91 25.40 9.59 -44.98
C SER A 91 25.18 10.99 -45.59
N MET A 92 24.50 11.88 -44.86
CA MET A 92 24.28 13.27 -45.28
C MET A 92 25.59 14.06 -45.37
N LEU A 93 26.47 13.94 -44.37
CA LEU A 93 27.77 14.62 -44.36
C LEU A 93 28.65 14.14 -45.53
N ILE A 94 28.61 12.84 -45.83
CA ILE A 94 29.31 12.27 -46.98
C ILE A 94 28.77 12.86 -48.28
N GLU A 95 27.45 12.93 -48.46
CA GLU A 95 26.83 13.47 -49.67
C GLU A 95 27.19 14.95 -49.90
N ILE A 96 27.14 15.78 -48.85
CA ILE A 96 27.53 17.19 -48.90
C ILE A 96 29.01 17.33 -49.28
N THR A 97 29.87 16.61 -48.57
CA THR A 97 31.33 16.67 -48.81
C THR A 97 31.69 16.21 -50.22
N PHE A 98 31.00 15.20 -50.76
CA PHE A 98 31.28 14.67 -52.10
C PHE A 98 30.80 15.57 -53.23
N LYS A 99 29.75 16.36 -52.98
CA LYS A 99 29.24 17.33 -53.95
C LYS A 99 30.25 18.45 -54.22
N ASP A 100 31.05 18.82 -53.22
CA ASP A 100 32.05 19.89 -53.32
C ASP A 100 33.40 19.43 -53.90
N VAL A 101 33.74 18.14 -53.79
CA VAL A 101 35.03 17.57 -54.27
C VAL A 101 35.05 17.33 -55.81
N HIS A 102 34.03 17.82 -56.54
CA HIS A 102 33.82 17.50 -57.94
C HIS A 102 34.82 18.12 -58.93
N GLU A 103 35.83 18.89 -58.50
CA GLU A 103 36.79 19.58 -59.39
C GLU A 103 38.06 18.79 -59.81
N ASN A 104 38.45 17.69 -59.15
CA ASN A 104 39.72 16.99 -59.49
C ASN A 104 39.52 15.54 -59.99
N ALA A 105 39.92 15.26 -61.24
CA ALA A 105 39.59 14.02 -61.96
C ALA A 105 40.37 12.75 -61.56
N ALA A 106 41.62 12.87 -61.09
CA ALA A 106 42.48 11.70 -60.83
C ALA A 106 42.28 11.06 -59.45
N SER A 107 42.00 11.87 -58.41
CA SER A 107 41.71 11.39 -57.06
C SER A 107 40.28 10.84 -56.91
N ARG A 108 39.41 11.06 -57.91
CA ARG A 108 38.00 10.63 -57.91
C ARG A 108 37.83 9.12 -57.83
N ALA A 109 38.56 8.31 -58.59
CA ALA A 109 38.21 6.89 -58.74
C ALA A 109 38.30 6.09 -57.43
N TYR A 110 39.36 6.28 -56.65
CA TYR A 110 39.55 5.57 -55.38
C TYR A 110 38.61 6.10 -54.28
N ILE A 111 38.43 7.41 -54.18
CA ILE A 111 37.58 8.02 -53.17
C ILE A 111 36.10 7.71 -53.46
N VAL A 112 35.67 7.75 -54.72
CA VAL A 112 34.29 7.39 -55.14
C VAL A 112 33.98 5.93 -54.79
N SER A 113 34.91 5.00 -55.00
CA SER A 113 34.68 3.57 -54.69
C SER A 113 34.51 3.33 -53.19
N SER A 114 35.35 3.95 -52.35
CA SER A 114 35.27 3.81 -50.89
C SER A 114 33.99 4.46 -50.34
N VAL A 115 33.64 5.64 -50.82
CA VAL A 115 32.43 6.35 -50.38
C VAL A 115 31.15 5.66 -50.81
N THR A 116 31.07 5.17 -52.05
CA THR A 116 29.89 4.40 -52.49
C THR A 116 29.71 3.10 -51.69
N THR A 117 30.80 2.47 -51.24
CA THR A 117 30.73 1.30 -50.36
C THR A 117 30.24 1.67 -48.97
N ILE A 118 30.78 2.73 -48.38
CA ILE A 118 30.38 3.23 -47.05
C ILE A 118 28.91 3.66 -47.06
N SER A 119 28.45 4.40 -48.07
CA SER A 119 27.05 4.80 -48.23
C SER A 119 26.10 3.61 -48.36
N LYS A 120 26.50 2.53 -49.06
CA LYS A 120 25.71 1.29 -49.13
C LYS A 120 25.58 0.61 -47.76
N ILE A 121 26.66 0.57 -46.99
CA ILE A 121 26.66 -0.01 -45.63
C ILE A 121 25.78 0.82 -44.71
N LEU A 122 25.92 2.14 -44.72
CA LEU A 122 25.09 3.08 -43.93
C LEU A 122 23.61 2.95 -44.29
N ASN A 123 23.29 2.87 -45.58
CA ASN A 123 21.92 2.69 -46.04
C ASN A 123 21.36 1.32 -45.62
N SER A 124 22.14 0.25 -45.76
CA SER A 124 21.74 -1.09 -45.29
C SER A 124 21.54 -1.14 -43.77
N ALA A 125 22.36 -0.43 -42.99
CA ALA A 125 22.22 -0.34 -41.55
C ALA A 125 20.95 0.43 -41.15
N SER A 126 20.63 1.52 -41.85
CA SER A 126 19.39 2.28 -41.61
C SER A 126 18.14 1.49 -42.00
N ALA A 127 18.17 0.78 -43.12
CA ALA A 127 17.09 -0.13 -43.53
C ALA A 127 16.87 -1.26 -42.51
N PHE A 128 17.95 -1.82 -41.96
CA PHE A 128 17.88 -2.82 -40.90
C PHE A 128 17.26 -2.25 -39.62
N ALA A 129 17.67 -1.05 -39.20
CA ALA A 129 17.06 -0.38 -38.06
C ALA A 129 15.56 -0.13 -38.29
N LEU A 130 15.17 0.34 -39.48
CA LEU A 130 13.78 0.52 -39.87
C LEU A 130 12.98 -0.79 -39.76
N ALA A 131 13.53 -1.91 -40.20
CA ALA A 131 12.87 -3.22 -40.10
C ALA A 131 12.60 -3.62 -38.63
N ILE A 132 13.58 -3.43 -37.74
CA ILE A 132 13.39 -3.68 -36.31
C ILE A 132 12.28 -2.78 -35.76
N PHE A 133 12.27 -1.51 -36.13
CA PHE A 133 11.24 -0.57 -35.67
C PHE A 133 9.84 -0.89 -36.19
N VAL A 134 9.71 -1.44 -37.39
CA VAL A 134 8.43 -1.94 -37.91
C VAL A 134 7.96 -3.12 -37.07
N VAL A 135 8.85 -4.06 -36.76
CA VAL A 135 8.51 -5.22 -35.91
C VAL A 135 8.10 -4.77 -34.51
N GLU A 136 8.81 -3.82 -33.92
CA GLU A 136 8.47 -3.22 -32.62
C GLU A 136 7.08 -2.56 -32.66
N LEU A 137 6.81 -1.72 -33.68
CA LEU A 137 5.52 -1.05 -33.81
C LEU A 137 4.38 -2.06 -34.02
N LEU A 138 4.62 -3.13 -34.80
CA LEU A 138 3.66 -4.21 -34.96
C LEU A 138 3.41 -4.93 -33.65
N ALA A 139 4.45 -5.22 -32.86
CA ALA A 139 4.30 -5.81 -31.53
C ALA A 139 3.44 -4.91 -30.63
N LEU A 140 3.71 -3.60 -30.59
CA LEU A 140 2.91 -2.62 -29.83
C LEU A 140 1.47 -2.51 -30.34
N CYS A 141 1.26 -2.56 -31.65
CA CYS A 141 -0.08 -2.54 -32.25
C CYS A 141 -0.87 -3.80 -31.88
N LEU A 142 -0.20 -4.96 -31.84
CA LEU A 142 -0.81 -6.24 -31.45
C LEU A 142 -1.10 -6.31 -29.94
N THR A 143 -0.26 -5.71 -29.09
CA THR A 143 -0.44 -5.74 -27.63
C THR A 143 -1.57 -4.83 -27.17
N PHE A 144 -1.62 -3.60 -27.68
CA PHE A 144 -2.65 -2.63 -27.28
C PHE A 144 -3.95 -2.74 -28.11
N GLY A 145 -3.86 -3.37 -29.28
CA GLY A 145 -4.93 -3.42 -30.28
C GLY A 145 -5.06 -2.12 -31.06
N LEU A 146 -5.46 -2.23 -32.34
CA LEU A 146 -5.56 -1.11 -33.29
C LEU A 146 -6.37 0.08 -32.77
N ARG A 147 -7.48 -0.17 -32.08
CA ARG A 147 -8.38 0.90 -31.60
C ARG A 147 -7.75 1.77 -30.51
N ASN A 148 -7.14 1.14 -29.51
CA ASN A 148 -6.51 1.87 -28.41
C ASN A 148 -5.19 2.49 -28.86
N PHE A 149 -4.45 1.77 -29.71
CA PHE A 149 -3.19 2.25 -30.29
C PHE A 149 -3.37 3.58 -31.05
N LEU A 150 -4.40 3.69 -31.90
CA LEU A 150 -4.69 4.90 -32.66
C LEU A 150 -5.23 6.06 -31.80
N SER A 151 -5.74 5.77 -30.60
CA SER A 151 -6.20 6.82 -29.68
C SER A 151 -5.05 7.57 -29.00
N HIS A 152 -3.85 6.98 -28.96
CA HIS A 152 -2.68 7.61 -28.37
C HIS A 152 -1.91 8.42 -29.42
N PRO A 153 -1.80 9.75 -29.27
CA PRO A 153 -1.19 10.60 -30.29
C PRO A 153 0.29 10.26 -30.54
N GLY A 154 1.01 9.78 -29.52
CA GLY A 154 2.41 9.37 -29.67
C GLY A 154 2.59 8.18 -30.61
N TYR A 155 1.74 7.16 -30.50
CA TYR A 155 1.78 5.96 -31.34
C TYR A 155 1.31 6.24 -32.76
N PHE A 156 0.32 7.12 -32.92
CA PHE A 156 -0.14 7.57 -34.24
C PHE A 156 0.95 8.30 -35.02
N ILE A 157 1.69 9.21 -34.35
CA ILE A 157 2.83 9.90 -34.97
C ILE A 157 3.90 8.88 -35.38
N ASP A 158 4.21 7.91 -34.51
CA ASP A 158 5.21 6.88 -34.79
C ASP A 158 4.84 6.02 -36.02
N LEU A 159 3.58 5.56 -36.09
CA LEU A 159 3.03 4.85 -37.25
C LEU A 159 3.17 5.68 -38.54
N THR A 160 2.87 6.98 -38.45
CA THR A 160 2.96 7.90 -39.60
C THR A 160 4.41 8.08 -40.05
N VAL A 161 5.35 8.26 -39.11
CA VAL A 161 6.78 8.41 -39.40
C VAL A 161 7.33 7.14 -40.08
N ILE A 162 7.06 5.96 -39.52
CA ILE A 162 7.51 4.69 -40.10
C ILE A 162 6.91 4.50 -41.49
N SER A 163 5.61 4.75 -41.64
CA SER A 163 4.93 4.60 -42.93
C SER A 163 5.55 5.51 -43.98
N LEU A 164 5.90 6.74 -43.62
CA LEU A 164 6.56 7.67 -44.51
C LEU A 164 7.98 7.21 -44.88
N CYS A 165 8.74 6.65 -43.93
CA CYS A 165 10.05 6.05 -44.21
C CYS A 165 9.95 4.85 -45.16
N ILE A 166 8.96 3.97 -44.98
CA ILE A 166 8.75 2.81 -45.89
C ILE A 166 8.34 3.28 -47.29
N LEU A 167 7.48 4.30 -47.38
CA LEU A 167 7.03 4.84 -48.67
C LEU A 167 8.19 5.46 -49.46
N ASP A 168 9.07 6.16 -48.76
CA ASP A 168 10.29 6.75 -49.31
C ASP A 168 11.28 5.68 -49.80
N GLU A 169 11.48 4.62 -49.03
CA GLU A 169 12.40 3.53 -49.39
C GLU A 169 11.83 2.57 -50.47
N GLY A 170 10.53 2.28 -50.44
CA GLY A 170 9.91 1.20 -51.22
C GLY A 170 9.10 1.61 -52.45
N ALA A 171 8.41 2.76 -52.43
CA ALA A 171 7.38 3.06 -53.44
C ALA A 171 7.71 4.24 -54.38
N PHE A 172 8.55 5.19 -53.93
CA PHE A 172 8.73 6.47 -54.62
C PHE A 172 10.19 6.82 -54.95
N SER A 173 11.04 5.81 -55.16
CA SER A 173 12.45 5.96 -55.55
C SER A 173 12.69 6.77 -56.85
N THR A 174 11.62 7.14 -57.59
CA THR A 174 11.66 7.94 -58.82
C THR A 174 11.26 9.41 -58.65
N ALA A 175 10.80 9.86 -57.48
CA ALA A 175 10.36 11.24 -57.30
C ALA A 175 11.47 12.16 -56.75
N PRO A 176 11.52 13.45 -57.18
CA PRO A 176 12.52 14.44 -56.75
C PRO A 176 12.25 14.98 -55.33
N ILE A 177 11.99 14.08 -54.38
CA ILE A 177 11.67 14.38 -52.98
C ILE A 177 12.97 14.39 -52.14
N SER A 178 14.12 14.62 -52.78
CA SER A 178 15.47 14.59 -52.18
C SER A 178 15.69 15.51 -50.97
N LYS A 179 14.73 16.38 -50.65
CA LYS A 179 14.79 17.28 -49.48
C LYS A 179 14.09 16.74 -48.23
N PHE A 180 13.23 15.73 -48.35
CA PHE A 180 12.45 15.23 -47.20
C PHE A 180 13.21 14.23 -46.32
N TYR A 181 14.29 13.62 -46.83
CA TYR A 181 15.20 12.77 -46.05
C TYR A 181 15.70 13.47 -44.78
N HIS A 182 16.00 14.78 -44.86
CA HIS A 182 16.48 15.55 -43.70
C HIS A 182 15.38 15.75 -42.63
N VAL A 183 14.13 15.97 -43.07
CA VAL A 183 13.00 16.14 -42.16
C VAL A 183 12.65 14.82 -41.49
N LEU A 184 12.78 13.70 -42.21
CA LEU A 184 12.61 12.35 -41.67
C LEU A 184 13.63 12.04 -40.56
N GLY A 185 14.90 12.44 -40.74
CA GLY A 185 15.93 12.30 -39.69
C GLY A 185 15.55 13.04 -38.40
N PHE A 186 15.02 14.27 -38.50
CA PHE A 186 14.55 15.02 -37.34
C PHE A 186 13.28 14.41 -36.72
N LEU A 187 12.39 13.86 -37.55
CA LEU A 187 11.23 13.10 -37.09
C LEU A 187 11.63 11.83 -36.34
N ARG A 188 12.80 11.25 -36.59
CA ARG A 188 13.29 10.09 -35.81
C ARG A 188 13.67 10.48 -34.37
N LEU A 189 14.09 11.74 -34.12
CA LEU A 189 14.32 12.24 -32.75
C LEU A 189 13.03 12.30 -31.92
N TRP A 190 11.86 12.41 -32.55
CA TRP A 190 10.57 12.34 -31.86
C TRP A 190 10.44 11.05 -31.02
N ARG A 191 10.98 9.93 -31.53
CA ARG A 191 10.95 8.66 -30.82
C ARG A 191 11.77 8.67 -29.55
N LEU A 192 12.93 9.33 -29.58
CA LEU A 192 13.74 9.54 -28.38
C LEU A 192 12.96 10.37 -27.35
N ALA A 193 12.30 11.44 -27.79
CA ALA A 193 11.45 12.24 -26.91
C ALA A 193 10.27 11.42 -26.31
N ARG A 194 9.65 10.54 -27.11
CA ARG A 194 8.60 9.61 -26.64
C ARG A 194 9.14 8.63 -25.59
N LEU A 195 10.31 8.03 -25.83
CA LEU A 195 10.93 7.09 -24.91
C LEU A 195 11.28 7.76 -23.58
N VAL A 196 11.88 8.95 -23.62
CA VAL A 196 12.17 9.75 -22.43
C VAL A 196 10.89 10.07 -21.67
N ARG A 197 9.82 10.48 -22.37
CA ARG A 197 8.52 10.75 -21.74
C ARG A 197 7.95 9.50 -21.06
N THR A 198 8.01 8.35 -21.73
CA THR A 198 7.47 7.09 -21.19
C THR A 198 8.28 6.63 -19.97
N ALA A 199 9.61 6.74 -20.03
CA ALA A 199 10.49 6.45 -18.90
C ALA A 199 10.24 7.39 -17.72
N LEU A 200 10.03 8.69 -18.00
CA LEU A 200 9.72 9.68 -16.98
C LEU A 200 8.36 9.41 -16.33
N GLU A 201 7.35 9.04 -17.12
CA GLU A 201 6.02 8.71 -16.64
C GLU A 201 6.04 7.43 -15.79
N SER A 202 6.80 6.41 -16.20
CA SER A 202 7.05 5.21 -15.41
C SER A 202 7.75 5.54 -14.07
N ALA A 203 8.82 6.33 -14.12
CA ALA A 203 9.54 6.77 -12.91
C ALA A 203 8.64 7.61 -11.99
N TRP A 204 7.81 8.47 -12.56
CA TRP A 204 6.84 9.26 -11.80
C TRP A 204 5.82 8.36 -11.12
N ASN A 205 5.27 7.38 -11.81
CA ASN A 205 4.32 6.43 -11.25
C ASN A 205 4.93 5.60 -10.11
N ALA A 206 6.15 5.11 -10.28
CA ALA A 206 6.88 4.39 -9.23
C ALA A 206 7.13 5.28 -8.00
N HIS A 207 7.45 6.56 -8.22
CA HIS A 207 7.62 7.52 -7.14
C HIS A 207 6.31 7.82 -6.42
N GLN A 208 5.19 7.94 -7.14
CA GLN A 208 3.86 8.15 -6.55
C GLN A 208 3.42 6.94 -5.72
N GLU A 209 3.68 5.72 -6.19
CA GLU A 209 3.39 4.50 -5.42
C GLU A 209 4.20 4.46 -4.11
N THR A 210 5.50 4.75 -4.20
CA THR A 210 6.37 4.82 -3.01
C THR A 210 5.90 5.90 -2.05
N ARG A 211 5.50 7.07 -2.56
CA ARG A 211 4.95 8.18 -1.77
C ARG A 211 3.65 7.79 -1.08
N ALA A 212 2.72 7.15 -1.80
CA ALA A 212 1.48 6.67 -1.22
C ALA A 212 1.71 5.64 -0.11
N SER A 213 2.68 4.73 -0.29
CA SER A 213 3.07 3.79 0.76
C SER A 213 3.67 4.49 1.98
N LEU A 214 4.45 5.54 1.78
CA LEU A 214 5.04 6.33 2.86
C LEU A 214 3.98 7.11 3.63
N ASP A 215 3.02 7.71 2.94
CA ASP A 215 1.89 8.41 3.55
C ASP A 215 1.01 7.46 4.37
N ALA A 216 0.75 6.25 3.88
CA ALA A 216 0.02 5.21 4.61
C ALA A 216 0.75 4.79 5.91
N LYS A 217 2.09 4.65 5.85
CA LYS A 217 2.90 4.33 7.02
C LYS A 217 2.97 5.47 8.04
N ASN A 218 3.01 6.72 7.56
CA ASN A 218 2.94 7.89 8.43
C ASN A 218 1.59 7.99 9.14
N GLU A 219 0.48 7.67 8.46
CA GLU A 219 -0.83 7.62 9.09
C GLU A 219 -0.90 6.54 10.18
N GLU A 220 -0.35 5.36 9.90
CA GLU A 220 -0.24 4.26 10.88
C GLU A 220 0.57 4.68 12.12
N ALA A 221 1.73 5.33 11.92
CA ALA A 221 2.56 5.85 13.01
C ALA A 221 1.81 6.91 13.84
N TYR A 222 1.04 7.78 13.18
CA TYR A 222 0.23 8.78 13.87
C TYR A 222 -0.87 8.14 14.73
N ARG A 223 -1.57 7.12 14.20
CA ARG A 223 -2.60 6.37 14.97
C ARG A 223 -2.01 5.70 16.21
N LEU A 224 -0.88 5.02 16.05
CA LEU A 224 -0.18 4.39 17.18
C LEU A 224 0.26 5.42 18.24
N SER A 225 0.69 6.61 17.83
CA SER A 225 1.06 7.68 18.77
C SER A 225 -0.12 8.18 19.62
N ILE A 226 -1.32 8.24 19.02
CA ILE A 226 -2.56 8.60 19.72
C ILE A 226 -2.96 7.50 20.70
N GLU A 227 -2.89 6.23 20.29
CA GLU A 227 -3.20 5.09 21.15
C GLU A 227 -2.25 5.01 22.35
N LEU A 228 -0.94 5.19 22.12
CA LEU A 228 0.06 5.26 23.19
C LEU A 228 -0.29 6.38 24.18
N THR A 229 -0.63 7.57 23.69
CA THR A 229 -1.01 8.69 24.56
C THR A 229 -2.26 8.39 25.36
N ARG A 230 -3.25 7.72 24.75
CA ARG A 230 -4.51 7.31 25.41
C ARG A 230 -4.27 6.26 26.48
N THR A 231 -3.51 5.21 26.19
CA THR A 231 -3.20 4.15 27.16
C THR A 231 -2.35 4.68 28.30
N LYS A 232 -1.34 5.51 28.00
CA LYS A 232 -0.52 6.19 29.03
C LYS A 232 -1.38 7.00 29.99
N LYS A 233 -2.30 7.81 29.46
CA LYS A 233 -3.22 8.60 30.28
C LYS A 233 -4.15 7.72 31.13
N SER A 234 -4.62 6.59 30.60
CA SER A 234 -5.44 5.63 31.35
C SER A 234 -4.66 5.04 32.53
N VAL A 235 -3.41 4.64 32.30
CA VAL A 235 -2.52 4.11 33.34
C VAL A 235 -2.25 5.15 34.42
N GLU A 236 -2.00 6.41 34.03
CA GLU A 236 -1.82 7.51 34.99
C GLU A 236 -3.05 7.70 35.90
N LEU A 237 -4.27 7.62 35.33
CA LEU A 237 -5.51 7.72 36.10
C LEU A 237 -5.71 6.53 37.05
N GLU A 238 -5.35 5.31 36.63
CA GLU A 238 -5.41 4.13 37.51
C GLU A 238 -4.41 4.24 38.67
N ILE A 239 -3.19 4.71 38.41
CA ILE A 239 -2.19 4.96 39.46
C ILE A 239 -2.72 6.00 40.46
N GLU A 240 -3.32 7.08 39.97
CA GLU A 240 -3.90 8.11 40.83
C GLU A 240 -5.08 7.58 41.64
N ALA A 241 -5.96 6.78 41.04
CA ALA A 241 -7.07 6.12 41.72
C ALA A 241 -6.57 5.17 42.82
N ARG A 242 -5.54 4.36 42.54
CA ARG A 242 -4.91 3.47 43.54
C ARG A 242 -4.31 4.25 44.70
N LYS A 243 -3.59 5.34 44.43
CA LYS A 243 -3.05 6.23 45.48
C LYS A 243 -4.14 6.83 46.37
N ARG A 244 -5.29 7.19 45.79
CA ARG A 244 -6.44 7.69 46.57
C ARG A 244 -7.03 6.61 47.46
N VAL A 245 -7.18 5.38 46.95
CA VAL A 245 -7.66 4.23 47.74
C VAL A 245 -6.69 3.89 48.86
N GLU A 246 -5.39 3.85 48.59
CA GLU A 246 -4.36 3.62 49.60
C GLU A 246 -4.41 4.68 50.71
N LYS A 247 -4.56 5.95 50.35
CA LYS A 247 -4.73 7.04 51.32
C LYS A 247 -6.02 6.88 52.16
N MET A 248 -7.12 6.44 51.55
CA MET A 248 -8.37 6.16 52.29
C MET A 248 -8.20 4.97 53.24
N LEU A 249 -7.55 3.89 52.81
CA LEU A 249 -7.26 2.73 53.66
C LEU A 249 -6.34 3.08 54.82
N GLN A 250 -5.33 3.93 54.59
CA GLN A 250 -4.47 4.44 55.65
C GLN A 250 -5.29 5.26 56.65
N GLY A 251 -6.17 6.15 56.18
CA GLY A 251 -7.07 6.90 57.06
C GLY A 251 -7.97 5.99 57.92
N TYR A 252 -8.55 4.94 57.33
CA TYR A 252 -9.33 3.95 58.10
C TYR A 252 -8.48 3.17 59.10
N LYS A 253 -7.24 2.84 58.74
CA LYS A 253 -6.31 2.18 59.65
C LYS A 253 -6.02 3.07 60.86
N ASP A 254 -5.71 4.34 60.64
CA ASP A 254 -5.45 5.31 61.69
C ASP A 254 -6.70 5.51 62.60
N GLU A 255 -7.90 5.55 62.01
CA GLU A 255 -9.17 5.61 62.76
C GLU A 255 -9.41 4.36 63.62
N VAL A 256 -9.14 3.16 63.09
CA VAL A 256 -9.27 1.90 63.84
C VAL A 256 -8.25 1.82 64.97
N GLU A 257 -7.00 2.22 64.73
CA GLU A 257 -5.97 2.29 65.79
C GLU A 257 -6.40 3.27 66.90
N THR A 258 -6.91 4.45 66.52
CA THR A 258 -7.42 5.45 67.47
C THR A 258 -8.62 4.91 68.28
N LEU A 259 -9.55 4.22 67.63
CA LEU A 259 -10.70 3.60 68.29
C LEU A 259 -10.27 2.48 69.23
N ASN A 260 -9.25 1.70 68.85
CA ASN A 260 -8.72 0.63 69.69
C ASN A 260 -8.00 1.18 70.93
N GLU A 261 -7.22 2.25 70.78
CA GLU A 261 -6.59 2.95 71.90
C GLU A 261 -7.65 3.52 72.86
N ALA A 262 -8.71 4.15 72.33
CA ALA A 262 -9.81 4.65 73.14
C ALA A 262 -10.55 3.52 73.90
N LEU A 263 -10.71 2.35 73.26
CA LEU A 263 -11.31 1.17 73.88
C LEU A 263 -10.42 0.62 75.00
N GLU A 264 -9.10 0.56 74.80
CA GLU A 264 -8.14 0.10 75.79
C GLU A 264 -8.12 1.01 77.02
N ILE A 265 -8.14 2.34 76.83
CA ILE A 265 -8.26 3.31 77.93
C ILE A 265 -9.58 3.12 78.68
N ALA A 266 -10.70 2.98 77.97
CA ALA A 266 -12.00 2.77 78.61
C ALA A 266 -12.05 1.46 79.41
N ALA A 267 -11.48 0.37 78.88
CA ALA A 267 -11.37 -0.90 79.58
C ALA A 267 -10.49 -0.78 80.84
N TYR A 268 -9.36 -0.07 80.73
CA TYR A 268 -8.46 0.19 81.85
C TYR A 268 -9.14 1.02 82.95
N ASP A 269 -9.89 2.06 82.59
CA ASP A 269 -10.66 2.89 83.51
C ASP A 269 -11.75 2.08 84.25
N VAL A 270 -12.45 1.18 83.56
CA VAL A 270 -13.43 0.28 84.18
C VAL A 270 -12.73 -0.67 85.15
N MET A 271 -11.62 -1.28 84.76
CA MET A 271 -10.85 -2.18 85.63
C MET A 271 -10.39 -1.46 86.91
N LEU A 272 -9.90 -0.23 86.78
CA LEU A 272 -9.45 0.60 87.90
C LEU A 272 -10.62 1.04 88.79
N ALA A 273 -11.77 1.35 88.20
CA ALA A 273 -13.01 1.63 88.93
C ALA A 273 -13.56 0.40 89.67
N THR A 274 -13.53 -0.80 89.07
CA THR A 274 -13.91 -2.04 89.75
C THR A 274 -12.94 -2.39 90.87
N ALA A 275 -11.63 -2.21 90.68
CA ALA A 275 -10.64 -2.42 91.74
C ALA A 275 -10.79 -1.41 92.89
N ALA A 276 -11.24 -0.18 92.60
CA ALA A 276 -11.56 0.83 93.61
C ALA A 276 -12.91 0.58 94.30
N ALA A 277 -13.87 -0.07 93.62
CA ALA A 277 -15.15 -0.48 94.19
C ALA A 277 -15.06 -1.78 95.00
N ASP A 278 -14.03 -2.60 94.79
CA ASP A 278 -13.79 -3.84 95.53
C ASP A 278 -12.95 -3.62 96.81
N GLN A 279 -13.45 -2.72 97.67
CA GLN A 279 -13.22 -2.80 99.12
C GLN A 279 -14.36 -3.56 99.82
N GLY A 280 -14.82 -4.63 99.19
CA GLY A 280 -15.67 -5.63 99.80
C GLY A 280 -16.77 -6.12 98.87
N PHE A 281 -16.50 -7.18 98.11
CA PHE A 281 -17.31 -8.40 98.15
C PHE A 281 -16.58 -9.54 97.41
N GLU A 282 -16.20 -10.61 98.12
CA GLU A 282 -15.88 -11.89 97.49
C GLU A 282 -17.10 -12.34 96.68
N ASN A 283 -16.93 -12.47 95.37
CA ASN A 283 -17.69 -13.42 94.57
C ASN A 283 -16.83 -13.92 93.41
N GLU A 284 -16.54 -15.21 93.51
CA GLU A 284 -15.96 -16.10 92.53
C GLU A 284 -16.77 -16.00 91.21
N VAL A 285 -16.16 -15.43 90.17
CA VAL A 285 -16.67 -15.46 88.80
C VAL A 285 -15.69 -16.22 87.94
N ASP A 286 -16.13 -17.39 87.54
CA ASP A 286 -15.54 -18.34 86.60
C ASP A 286 -15.15 -17.67 85.28
N THR A 287 -13.84 -17.49 85.07
CA THR A 287 -13.26 -17.01 83.81
C THR A 287 -13.10 -18.18 82.84
N THR A 288 -14.16 -18.47 82.09
CA THR A 288 -14.02 -19.25 80.85
C THR A 288 -13.52 -18.33 79.73
N THR A 289 -12.20 -18.19 79.63
CA THR A 289 -11.51 -17.73 78.42
C THR A 289 -11.79 -18.73 77.30
N LYS A 290 -12.72 -18.39 76.40
CA LYS A 290 -12.76 -19.01 75.07
C LYS A 290 -11.76 -18.26 74.19
N GLU A 291 -10.61 -18.88 74.01
CA GLU A 291 -9.70 -18.59 72.91
C GLU A 291 -10.49 -18.69 71.60
N ILE A 292 -10.63 -17.57 70.90
CA ILE A 292 -10.96 -17.58 69.48
C ILE A 292 -9.60 -17.54 68.78
N GLU A 293 -9.12 -18.72 68.39
CA GLU A 293 -8.05 -18.85 67.41
C GLU A 293 -8.54 -18.24 66.09
N THR A 294 -8.16 -17.00 65.83
CA THR A 294 -8.14 -16.48 64.47
C THR A 294 -6.86 -16.99 63.83
N ASN A 295 -7.00 -17.89 62.87
CA ASN A 295 -5.91 -18.26 61.98
C ASN A 295 -5.31 -16.99 61.36
N LEU A 296 -4.08 -16.66 61.76
CA LEU A 296 -3.16 -15.89 60.94
C LEU A 296 -2.88 -16.74 59.71
N ASP A 297 -3.63 -16.51 58.65
CA ASP A 297 -3.18 -16.60 57.26
C ASP A 297 -4.22 -15.88 56.42
N GLY A 298 -3.99 -14.58 56.22
CA GLY A 298 -4.73 -13.72 55.30
C GLY A 298 -4.45 -14.03 53.84
N ASP A 299 -4.29 -15.31 53.50
CA ASP A 299 -4.08 -15.78 52.14
C ASP A 299 -5.40 -16.33 51.61
N VAL A 300 -6.08 -15.49 50.82
CA VAL A 300 -7.07 -15.99 49.85
C VAL A 300 -6.28 -16.68 48.74
N PHE A 301 -5.93 -17.95 48.95
CA PHE A 301 -5.60 -18.86 47.87
C PHE A 301 -6.90 -19.22 47.14
N TYR A 302 -7.06 -18.71 45.93
CA TYR A 302 -7.98 -19.32 44.95
C TYR A 302 -7.29 -20.61 44.43
N SER A 303 -7.38 -21.71 45.17
CA SER A 303 -7.12 -23.05 44.61
C SER A 303 -8.44 -23.65 44.15
N GLY A 304 -9.00 -23.07 43.10
CA GLY A 304 -10.07 -23.66 42.30
C GLY A 304 -9.47 -24.55 41.22
N GLU A 305 -8.95 -25.72 41.60
CA GLU A 305 -8.96 -26.87 40.70
C GLU A 305 -10.38 -27.44 40.73
N GLU A 306 -11.25 -26.90 39.90
CA GLU A 306 -12.46 -27.61 39.49
C GLU A 306 -12.15 -28.35 38.18
N GLU A 307 -12.11 -29.68 38.30
CA GLU A 307 -12.13 -30.62 37.19
C GLU A 307 -13.24 -30.26 36.21
N ILE A 308 -12.82 -29.87 35.00
CA ILE A 308 -13.68 -29.82 33.83
C ILE A 308 -14.07 -31.27 33.49
N SER A 309 -15.27 -31.67 33.90
CA SER A 309 -15.94 -32.85 33.35
C SER A 309 -17.17 -32.43 32.54
N GLU A 310 -17.13 -32.86 31.28
CA GLU A 310 -18.16 -32.88 30.24
C GLU A 310 -18.46 -31.61 29.40
N PRO A 311 -18.23 -31.68 28.06
CA PRO A 311 -18.67 -30.67 27.12
C PRO A 311 -20.14 -30.90 26.74
N LEU A 312 -21.00 -29.93 27.09
CA LEU A 312 -22.31 -29.77 26.45
C LEU A 312 -22.13 -29.33 25.00
N ALA A 313 -22.77 -30.09 24.12
CA ALA A 313 -22.75 -29.95 22.68
C ALA A 313 -23.25 -28.59 22.18
N MET A 314 -22.62 -28.15 21.09
CA MET A 314 -23.16 -27.36 19.97
C MET A 314 -23.97 -26.10 20.29
N ASN A 315 -23.45 -24.94 19.86
CA ASN A 315 -23.92 -24.24 18.66
C ASN A 315 -23.15 -22.92 18.48
N ALA A 316 -22.10 -22.90 17.65
CA ALA A 316 -21.54 -21.64 17.15
C ALA A 316 -20.83 -21.86 15.81
N LYS A 317 -21.55 -21.50 14.76
CA LYS A 317 -21.09 -21.30 13.40
C LYS A 317 -19.83 -20.41 13.38
N GLY A 318 -18.72 -20.97 12.87
CA GLY A 318 -17.68 -20.27 12.12
C GLY A 318 -16.84 -19.23 12.86
N ARG A 319 -15.79 -19.67 13.55
CA ARG A 319 -14.51 -18.94 13.65
C ARG A 319 -13.38 -19.95 13.69
N GLY A 320 -12.47 -19.88 12.71
CA GLY A 320 -11.30 -20.75 12.61
C GLY A 320 -10.42 -20.64 13.86
N ALA A 321 -9.97 -21.79 14.35
CA ALA A 321 -9.09 -21.88 15.49
C ALA A 321 -7.66 -21.51 15.07
N ILE A 322 -7.00 -20.72 15.90
CA ILE A 322 -5.57 -20.41 15.75
C ILE A 322 -4.83 -21.38 16.66
N VAL A 323 -3.99 -22.22 16.09
CA VAL A 323 -3.15 -23.16 16.82
C VAL A 323 -1.74 -22.59 16.89
N ILE A 324 -1.25 -22.40 18.12
CA ILE A 324 0.12 -21.98 18.40
C ILE A 324 0.91 -23.23 18.79
N LEU A 325 1.87 -23.58 17.95
CA LEU A 325 2.75 -24.72 18.19
C LEU A 325 3.84 -24.35 19.21
N LYS A 326 4.43 -25.36 19.88
CA LYS A 326 5.43 -25.18 20.95
C LYS A 326 6.73 -24.50 20.49
N ASP A 327 6.92 -24.32 19.19
CA ASP A 327 8.04 -23.60 18.57
C ASP A 327 7.73 -22.11 18.27
N GLY A 328 6.52 -21.64 18.62
CA GLY A 328 6.09 -20.26 18.42
C GLY A 328 5.49 -19.98 17.03
N THR A 329 5.31 -21.01 16.19
CA THR A 329 4.71 -20.83 14.88
C THR A 329 3.18 -20.77 14.97
N ILE A 330 2.59 -19.76 14.35
CA ILE A 330 1.13 -19.55 14.31
C ILE A 330 0.61 -20.08 12.98
N THR A 331 -0.27 -21.08 13.02
CA THR A 331 -0.95 -21.57 11.81
C THR A 331 -2.46 -21.51 12.00
N ARG A 332 -3.15 -21.18 10.92
CA ARG A 332 -4.61 -21.05 10.85
C ARG A 332 -5.12 -22.23 10.03
N GLU A 333 -5.90 -23.11 10.66
CA GLU A 333 -6.66 -24.12 9.92
C GLU A 333 -7.91 -23.46 9.33
N ASP A 334 -8.08 -23.63 8.02
CA ASP A 334 -9.28 -23.20 7.28
C ASP A 334 -10.46 -24.17 7.49
#